data_AF-A0A3P9QGM0-F1
#
_entry.id   AF-A0A3P9QGM0-F1
#
_cell.length_a   1.000
_cell.length_b   1.000
_cell.length_c   1.000
_cell.angle_alpha   90.00
_cell.angle_beta   90.00
_cell.angle_gamma   90.00
#
_symmetry.space_group_name_H-M   'P 1'
#
loop_
_entity.id
_entity.type
_entity.pdbx_description
1 polymer ?
#
loop_
_entity_poly.entity_id
_entity_poly.type
_entity_poly.pdbx_seq_one_letter_code
_entity_poly.pdbx_strand_id
1 'polypeptide(L)'
;MMLLTALLCGLLSTSQPLFVKTDDNAGNNIEDDDFSVSTLLEKANANLGKNLDDPLVMFGDIALPTGLRNADPCTARGCLWNKDQDGNVYIPYRISNQFSQRERSIIIRGLESFHNSTCLRFRPQQRESDFVDIQSRSGCWSFVGRRGGGQVVSLMRNGCVFHQIVQHELLHALGFNHEQTRSDRDSNVRILLQNVIPGQEHNFRKIQTNNLGTPYDYNSVMHYGRFAFSRNREPTIVPIPDPNVEIGRATQMSQNDILRVNRLYQCNSTVLKNKQSALGMQFL
;
A
#
# COMPACT_ATOMS: atom_id res chain seq x y z
N MET A 1 -17.08 -12.65 91.30
CA MET A 1 -17.04 -13.77 90.33
C MET A 1 -17.02 -13.14 88.93
N MET A 2 -15.88 -12.68 88.42
CA MET A 2 -14.79 -13.42 87.73
C MET A 2 -15.21 -14.14 86.44
N LEU A 3 -14.46 -13.80 85.37
CA LEU A 3 -14.16 -14.48 84.09
C LEU A 3 -15.17 -14.29 82.94
N LEU A 4 -14.80 -13.54 81.87
CA LEU A 4 -14.04 -13.96 80.66
C LEU A 4 -14.75 -15.12 79.91
N THR A 5 -15.10 -15.04 78.62
CA THR A 5 -14.19 -14.86 77.47
C THR A 5 -14.91 -14.39 76.20
N ALA A 6 -14.14 -13.69 75.36
CA ALA A 6 -14.47 -13.22 74.02
C ALA A 6 -14.68 -14.37 73.01
N LEU A 7 -15.60 -14.17 72.06
CA LEU A 7 -15.67 -14.94 70.81
C LEU A 7 -15.17 -14.04 69.66
N LEU A 8 -13.99 -14.35 69.14
CA LEU A 8 -13.48 -13.83 67.87
C LEU A 8 -14.29 -14.44 66.72
N CYS A 9 -14.81 -13.60 65.83
CA CYS A 9 -15.08 -14.01 64.45
C CYS A 9 -14.29 -13.07 63.54
N GLY A 10 -13.11 -13.53 63.12
CA GLY A 10 -12.24 -12.80 62.20
C GLY A 10 -12.75 -12.93 60.77
N LEU A 11 -13.13 -11.81 60.17
CA LEU A 11 -13.17 -11.68 58.72
C LEU A 11 -11.75 -11.35 58.24
N LEU A 12 -11.00 -12.39 57.90
CA LEU A 12 -9.79 -12.25 57.09
C LEU A 12 -10.23 -11.97 55.65
N SER A 13 -10.16 -10.70 55.27
CA SER A 13 -10.13 -10.27 53.87
C SER A 13 -8.84 -10.77 53.23
N THR A 14 -8.89 -11.90 52.53
CA THR A 14 -7.81 -12.30 51.65
C THR A 14 -7.83 -11.40 50.42
N SER A 15 -6.99 -10.37 50.43
CA SER A 15 -6.57 -9.62 49.25
C SER A 15 -5.77 -10.54 48.33
N GLN A 16 -6.46 -11.25 47.44
CA GLN A 16 -5.80 -11.80 46.27
C GLN A 16 -5.40 -10.62 45.37
N PRO A 17 -4.13 -10.52 44.95
CA PRO A 17 -3.76 -9.49 44.00
C PRO A 17 -4.53 -9.78 42.71
N LEU A 18 -5.25 -8.77 42.24
CA LEU A 18 -5.82 -8.74 40.90
C LEU A 18 -4.65 -8.89 39.94
N PHE A 19 -4.38 -10.12 39.51
CA PHE A 19 -3.51 -10.40 38.39
C PHE A 19 -4.26 -9.81 37.20
N VAL A 20 -3.94 -8.55 36.90
CA VAL A 20 -4.20 -7.96 35.60
C VAL A 20 -3.43 -8.85 34.63
N LYS A 21 -4.13 -9.80 34.02
CA LYS A 21 -3.70 -10.32 32.73
C LYS A 21 -3.73 -9.11 31.81
N THR A 22 -2.58 -8.50 31.62
CA THR A 22 -2.29 -7.87 30.34
C THR A 22 -2.35 -9.01 29.34
N ASP A 23 -3.51 -9.18 28.71
CA ASP A 23 -3.61 -9.92 27.46
C ASP A 23 -2.87 -9.08 26.42
N ASP A 24 -1.55 -9.11 26.46
CA ASP A 24 -0.66 -8.68 25.37
C ASP A 24 -0.70 -9.73 24.26
N ASN A 25 -1.91 -10.12 23.83
CA ASN A 25 -2.09 -10.89 22.62
C ASN A 25 -2.38 -9.89 21.49
N ALA A 26 -1.33 -9.17 21.08
CA ALA A 26 -1.24 -8.59 19.74
C ALA A 26 -1.15 -9.74 18.73
N GLY A 27 -2.25 -10.49 18.61
CA GLY A 27 -2.37 -11.66 17.77
C GLY A 27 -2.64 -11.24 16.33
N ASN A 28 -1.94 -11.88 15.40
CA ASN A 28 -2.23 -11.82 13.97
C ASN A 28 -3.60 -12.47 13.68
N ASN A 29 -4.69 -11.75 13.98
CA ASN A 29 -6.05 -12.22 13.78
C ASN A 29 -6.49 -12.03 12.32
N ILE A 30 -7.16 -13.04 11.77
CA ILE A 30 -7.67 -13.06 10.38
C ILE A 30 -8.62 -11.88 10.12
N GLU A 31 -9.36 -11.41 11.13
CA GLU A 31 -10.30 -10.30 11.03
C GLU A 31 -9.61 -8.94 10.82
N ASP A 32 -8.41 -8.75 11.37
CA ASP A 32 -7.65 -7.51 11.21
C ASP A 32 -7.01 -7.41 9.80
N ASP A 33 -6.63 -8.56 9.24
CA ASP A 33 -6.04 -8.65 7.89
C ASP A 33 -7.09 -8.53 6.77
N ASP A 34 -8.38 -8.54 7.13
CA ASP A 34 -9.51 -8.39 6.22
C ASP A 34 -9.58 -6.99 5.58
N PHE A 35 -8.86 -6.03 6.19
CA PHE A 35 -8.69 -4.65 5.73
C PHE A 35 -7.32 -4.36 5.09
N SER A 36 -6.46 -5.37 4.93
CA SER A 36 -5.17 -5.18 4.26
C SER A 36 -5.37 -4.69 2.82
N VAL A 37 -4.40 -3.93 2.28
CA VAL A 37 -4.46 -3.42 0.90
C VAL A 37 -4.68 -4.58 -0.07
N SER A 38 -3.90 -5.66 0.01
CA SER A 38 -4.07 -6.82 -0.86
C SER A 38 -5.41 -7.52 -0.71
N THR A 39 -5.98 -7.61 0.49
CA THR A 39 -7.29 -8.25 0.69
C THR A 39 -8.40 -7.41 0.04
N LEU A 40 -8.34 -6.08 0.17
CA LEU A 40 -9.29 -5.18 -0.47
C LEU A 40 -9.18 -5.25 -2.00
N LEU A 41 -7.94 -5.28 -2.52
CA LEU A 41 -7.67 -5.47 -3.94
C LEU A 41 -8.18 -6.82 -4.46
N GLU A 42 -7.92 -7.92 -3.75
CA GLU A 42 -8.40 -9.26 -4.10
C GLU A 42 -9.94 -9.31 -4.16
N LYS A 43 -10.62 -8.73 -3.17
CA LYS A 43 -12.09 -8.64 -3.13
C LYS A 43 -12.62 -7.79 -4.29
N ALA A 44 -12.01 -6.65 -4.58
CA ALA A 44 -12.42 -5.76 -5.67
C ALA A 44 -12.16 -6.37 -7.07
N ASN A 45 -11.07 -7.13 -7.21
CA ASN A 45 -10.61 -7.69 -8.49
C ASN A 45 -11.10 -9.12 -8.75
N ALA A 46 -11.89 -9.71 -7.85
CA ALA A 46 -12.41 -11.08 -7.97
C ALA A 46 -13.16 -11.37 -9.29
N ASN A 47 -13.68 -10.33 -9.96
CA ASN A 47 -14.39 -10.42 -11.24
C ASN A 47 -13.66 -9.72 -12.39
N LEU A 48 -12.44 -9.23 -12.19
CA LEU A 48 -11.66 -8.55 -13.21
C LEU A 48 -11.22 -9.52 -14.32
N GLY A 49 -11.30 -9.08 -15.56
CA GLY A 49 -10.94 -9.91 -16.74
C GLY A 49 -12.10 -10.77 -17.27
N LYS A 50 -13.31 -10.62 -16.70
CA LYS A 50 -14.52 -11.30 -17.20
C LYS A 50 -15.22 -10.52 -18.31
N ASN A 51 -15.00 -9.21 -18.41
CA ASN A 51 -15.56 -8.39 -19.48
C ASN A 51 -14.55 -8.24 -20.62
N LEU A 52 -15.05 -8.04 -21.85
CA LEU A 52 -14.21 -7.90 -23.05
C LEU A 52 -13.24 -6.71 -22.98
N ASP A 53 -13.64 -5.64 -22.29
CA ASP A 53 -12.88 -4.40 -22.15
C ASP A 53 -11.98 -4.35 -20.90
N ASP A 54 -12.01 -5.39 -20.06
CA ASP A 54 -11.16 -5.46 -18.87
C ASP A 54 -9.70 -5.77 -19.28
N PRO A 55 -8.70 -5.08 -18.70
CA PRO A 55 -7.32 -5.40 -18.99
C PRO A 55 -6.94 -6.77 -18.41
N LEU A 56 -5.94 -7.41 -19.03
CA LEU A 56 -5.20 -8.47 -18.37
C LEU A 56 -4.41 -7.85 -17.22
N VAL A 57 -4.52 -8.43 -16.04
CA VAL A 57 -3.84 -7.98 -14.82
C VAL A 57 -2.93 -9.08 -14.29
N MET A 58 -1.72 -8.71 -13.87
CA MET A 58 -0.78 -9.57 -13.15
C MET A 58 -0.57 -9.05 -11.74
N PHE A 59 -0.08 -9.91 -10.85
CA PHE A 59 0.16 -9.52 -9.46
C PHE A 59 -1.10 -8.89 -8.85
N GLY A 60 -2.27 -9.46 -9.11
CA GLY A 60 -3.55 -8.98 -8.57
C GLY A 60 -4.12 -7.69 -9.17
N ASP A 61 -3.31 -6.66 -9.40
CA ASP A 61 -3.75 -5.28 -9.73
C ASP A 61 -2.83 -4.52 -10.72
N ILE A 62 -1.77 -5.13 -11.25
CA ILE A 62 -0.92 -4.51 -12.29
C ILE A 62 -1.44 -4.84 -13.70
N ALA A 63 -2.00 -3.84 -14.39
CA ALA A 63 -2.47 -4.00 -15.76
C ALA A 63 -1.31 -4.18 -16.75
N LEU A 64 -1.43 -5.18 -17.62
CA LEU A 64 -0.52 -5.41 -18.73
C LEU A 64 -0.97 -4.64 -19.98
N PRO A 65 -0.02 -4.13 -20.78
CA PRO A 65 -0.34 -3.55 -22.08
C PRO A 65 -1.03 -4.59 -22.97
N THR A 66 -1.99 -4.15 -23.80
CA THR A 66 -2.51 -4.96 -24.90
C THR A 66 -1.43 -5.11 -25.97
N GLY A 67 -0.61 -6.16 -25.83
CA GLY A 67 0.53 -6.46 -26.70
C GLY A 67 1.65 -7.13 -25.92
N LEU A 68 2.02 -8.34 -26.33
CA LEU A 68 3.04 -9.17 -25.68
C LEU A 68 4.37 -8.42 -25.52
N ARG A 69 4.65 -7.93 -24.31
CA ARG A 69 5.99 -7.55 -23.88
C ARG A 69 6.31 -8.30 -22.59
N ASN A 70 7.05 -9.39 -22.73
CA ASN A 70 7.59 -10.14 -21.60
C ASN A 70 8.61 -9.26 -20.86
N ALA A 71 8.45 -9.13 -19.54
CA ALA A 71 9.39 -8.53 -18.59
C ALA A 71 9.89 -7.11 -18.98
N ASP A 72 9.15 -6.09 -18.56
CA ASP A 72 9.59 -4.71 -18.71
C ASP A 72 10.07 -4.15 -17.35
N PRO A 73 11.38 -3.96 -17.13
CA PRO A 73 11.85 -3.06 -16.09
C PRO A 73 11.64 -1.64 -16.62
N CYS A 74 10.38 -1.18 -16.62
CA CYS A 74 10.00 0.03 -17.32
C CYS A 74 10.78 1.25 -16.81
N THR A 75 11.12 1.28 -15.51
CA THR A 75 11.86 2.36 -14.87
C THR A 75 13.30 2.47 -15.38
N ALA A 76 13.84 1.40 -15.98
CA ALA A 76 15.13 1.38 -16.64
C ALA A 76 15.07 1.78 -18.14
N ARG A 77 13.86 1.95 -18.73
CA ARG A 77 13.65 2.20 -20.17
C ARG A 77 12.85 3.46 -20.50
N GLY A 78 12.69 4.38 -19.55
CA GLY A 78 12.05 5.68 -19.79
C GLY A 78 10.54 5.73 -19.53
N CYS A 79 9.96 4.81 -18.74
CA CYS A 79 8.57 4.90 -18.29
C CYS A 79 8.35 5.92 -17.15
N LEU A 80 9.34 6.73 -16.79
CA LEU A 80 9.15 7.72 -15.73
C LEU A 80 8.34 8.91 -16.24
N TRP A 81 7.58 9.53 -15.33
CA TRP A 81 7.03 10.85 -15.58
C TRP A 81 8.15 11.88 -15.70
N ASN A 82 8.01 12.82 -16.64
CA ASN A 82 9.08 13.75 -16.96
C ASN A 82 9.27 14.77 -15.83
N LYS A 83 10.52 14.97 -15.43
CA LYS A 83 10.90 16.05 -14.54
C LYS A 83 10.98 17.36 -15.32
N ASP A 84 10.42 18.41 -14.74
CA ASP A 84 10.44 19.78 -15.25
C ASP A 84 11.73 20.51 -14.80
N GLN A 85 12.01 21.66 -15.41
CA GLN A 85 13.21 22.47 -15.17
C GLN A 85 13.29 22.98 -13.72
N ASP A 86 12.14 23.16 -13.06
CA ASP A 86 12.05 23.57 -11.65
C ASP A 86 12.39 22.44 -10.66
N GLY A 87 12.65 21.24 -11.16
CA GLY A 87 12.96 20.04 -10.38
C GLY A 87 11.75 19.27 -9.87
N ASN A 88 10.52 19.76 -10.12
CA ASN A 88 9.29 19.03 -9.86
C ASN A 88 8.96 18.06 -11.00
N VAL A 89 8.10 17.09 -10.71
CA VAL A 89 7.53 16.18 -11.70
C VAL A 89 6.03 16.41 -11.70
N TYR A 90 5.52 16.99 -12.77
CA TYR A 90 4.09 17.26 -12.89
C TYR A 90 3.37 16.07 -13.50
N ILE A 91 2.37 15.54 -12.79
CA ILE A 91 1.53 14.42 -13.25
C ILE A 91 0.12 14.96 -13.50
N PRO A 92 -0.26 15.22 -14.76
CA PRO A 92 -1.61 15.65 -15.09
C PRO A 92 -2.60 14.52 -14.79
N TYR A 93 -3.78 14.84 -14.26
CA TYR A 93 -4.82 13.86 -14.00
C TYR A 93 -6.22 14.33 -14.40
N ARG A 94 -7.09 13.37 -14.70
CA ARG A 94 -8.54 13.55 -14.79
C ARG A 94 -9.24 12.63 -13.80
N ILE A 95 -10.36 13.07 -13.23
CA ILE A 95 -11.20 12.23 -12.36
C ILE A 95 -12.58 12.18 -13.00
N SER A 96 -13.02 10.97 -13.35
CA SER A 96 -14.34 10.68 -13.91
C SER A 96 -15.47 11.34 -13.11
N ASN A 97 -16.52 11.75 -13.81
CA ASN A 97 -17.74 12.29 -13.20
C ASN A 97 -18.59 11.21 -12.51
N GLN A 98 -18.23 9.93 -12.63
CA GLN A 98 -18.88 8.82 -11.93
C GLN A 98 -18.69 8.88 -10.42
N PHE A 99 -17.61 9.52 -9.95
CA PHE A 99 -17.28 9.62 -8.53
C PHE A 99 -18.12 10.69 -7.83
N SER A 100 -18.70 10.35 -6.67
CA SER A 100 -19.40 11.30 -5.80
C SER A 100 -18.44 12.37 -5.23
N GLN A 101 -18.95 13.49 -4.73
CA GLN A 101 -18.09 14.54 -4.13
C GLN A 101 -17.23 13.99 -2.98
N ARG A 102 -17.80 13.09 -2.16
CA ARG A 102 -17.09 12.42 -1.08
C ARG A 102 -15.95 11.53 -1.60
N GLU A 103 -16.22 10.71 -2.60
CA GLU A 103 -15.22 9.85 -3.25
C GLU A 103 -14.10 10.69 -3.89
N ARG A 104 -14.47 11.76 -4.62
CA ARG A 104 -13.51 12.69 -5.21
C ARG A 104 -12.60 13.33 -4.16
N SER A 105 -13.13 13.69 -2.99
CA SER A 105 -12.31 14.21 -1.89
C SER A 105 -11.28 13.19 -1.39
N ILE A 106 -11.62 11.90 -1.32
CA ILE A 106 -10.68 10.84 -0.95
C ILE A 106 -9.57 10.70 -2.01
N ILE A 107 -9.95 10.68 -3.30
CA ILE A 107 -9.00 10.58 -4.42
C ILE A 107 -8.05 11.79 -4.42
N ILE A 108 -8.58 13.00 -4.27
CA ILE A 108 -7.78 14.24 -4.21
C ILE A 108 -6.81 14.21 -3.03
N ARG A 109 -7.24 13.79 -1.83
CA ARG A 109 -6.33 13.62 -0.69
C ARG A 109 -5.22 12.60 -0.97
N GLY A 110 -5.50 11.52 -1.71
CA GLY A 110 -4.48 10.57 -2.16
C GLY A 110 -3.46 11.22 -3.10
N LEU A 111 -3.92 11.99 -4.10
CA LEU A 111 -3.06 12.74 -5.03
C LEU A 111 -2.19 13.79 -4.31
N GLU A 112 -2.78 14.55 -3.40
CA GLU A 112 -2.09 15.63 -2.67
C GLU A 112 -1.10 15.11 -1.62
N SER A 113 -1.28 13.88 -1.14
CA SER A 113 -0.38 13.28 -0.14
C SER A 113 1.09 13.23 -0.56
N PHE A 114 1.36 13.20 -1.87
CA PHE A 114 2.73 13.21 -2.42
C PHE A 114 3.40 14.60 -2.35
N HIS A 115 2.62 15.69 -2.28
CA HIS A 115 3.14 17.05 -2.49
C HIS A 115 4.04 17.54 -1.34
N ASN A 116 3.84 17.01 -0.13
CA ASN A 116 4.55 17.45 1.06
C ASN A 116 5.90 16.77 1.27
N SER A 117 6.03 15.54 0.77
CA SER A 117 7.18 14.68 1.04
C SER A 117 8.00 14.35 -0.22
N THR A 118 7.53 14.78 -1.39
CA THR A 118 8.20 14.53 -2.68
C THR A 118 8.19 15.75 -3.60
N CYS A 119 8.88 15.65 -4.73
CA CYS A 119 8.82 16.61 -5.84
C CYS A 119 7.67 16.34 -6.83
N LEU A 120 6.81 15.35 -6.57
CA LEU A 120 5.68 15.03 -7.44
C LEU A 120 4.53 16.03 -7.22
N ARG A 121 3.94 16.49 -8.32
CA ARG A 121 2.85 17.47 -8.34
C ARG A 121 1.74 16.97 -9.25
N PHE A 122 0.73 16.36 -8.63
CA PHE A 122 -0.51 16.02 -9.32
C PHE A 122 -1.31 17.29 -9.59
N ARG A 123 -1.68 17.52 -10.85
CA ARG A 123 -2.48 18.69 -11.25
C ARG A 123 -3.59 18.31 -12.23
N PRO A 124 -4.75 18.99 -12.23
CA PRO A 124 -5.77 18.77 -13.24
C PRO A 124 -5.19 18.89 -14.65
N GLN A 125 -5.45 17.89 -15.49
CA GLN A 125 -5.03 17.88 -16.87
C GLN A 125 -5.74 18.99 -17.66
N GLN A 126 -4.99 19.63 -18.56
CA GLN A 126 -5.52 20.62 -19.48
C GLN A 126 -5.33 20.17 -20.92
N ARG A 127 -4.07 20.21 -21.40
CA ARG A 127 -3.70 19.91 -22.79
C ARG A 127 -2.61 18.86 -22.90
N GLU A 128 -2.10 18.38 -21.77
CA GLU A 128 -1.06 17.36 -21.73
C GLU A 128 -1.57 16.06 -22.37
N SER A 129 -0.78 15.48 -23.28
CA SER A 129 -1.09 14.22 -23.94
C SER A 129 -1.04 13.04 -22.97
N ASP A 130 -0.07 13.08 -22.06
CA ASP A 130 0.21 12.05 -21.08
C ASP A 130 -0.41 12.45 -19.75
N PHE A 131 -1.34 11.64 -19.25
CA PHE A 131 -2.04 11.93 -18.00
C PHE A 131 -2.63 10.67 -17.38
N VAL A 132 -2.88 10.72 -16.08
CA VAL A 132 -3.60 9.67 -15.35
C VAL A 132 -5.10 9.92 -15.47
N ASP A 133 -5.84 8.94 -16.02
CA ASP A 133 -7.30 8.98 -16.15
C ASP A 133 -7.94 8.12 -15.06
N ILE A 134 -8.40 8.76 -13.99
CA ILE A 134 -8.98 8.06 -12.84
C ILE A 134 -10.44 7.76 -13.14
N GLN A 135 -10.77 6.48 -13.31
CA GLN A 135 -12.10 5.99 -13.68
C GLN A 135 -12.60 4.94 -12.68
N SER A 136 -13.91 4.75 -12.62
CA SER A 136 -14.49 3.61 -11.88
C SER A 136 -14.77 2.49 -12.87
N ARG A 137 -13.76 1.64 -13.14
CA ARG A 137 -13.95 0.38 -13.90
C ARG A 137 -14.10 -0.80 -12.94
N SER A 138 -14.14 -2.01 -13.49
CA SER A 138 -14.08 -3.24 -12.69
C SER A 138 -12.73 -3.28 -11.95
N GLY A 139 -12.77 -3.45 -10.63
CA GLY A 139 -11.58 -3.58 -9.80
C GLY A 139 -10.75 -2.32 -9.54
N CYS A 140 -9.67 -2.50 -8.78
CA CYS A 140 -8.60 -1.54 -8.53
C CYS A 140 -7.37 -2.01 -9.30
N TRP A 141 -6.84 -1.16 -10.18
CA TRP A 141 -5.63 -1.49 -10.92
C TRP A 141 -5.03 -0.27 -11.59
N SER A 142 -3.77 -0.41 -11.94
CA SER A 142 -2.97 0.62 -12.59
C SER A 142 -1.90 -0.01 -13.49
N PHE A 143 -1.38 0.77 -14.42
CA PHE A 143 -0.18 0.40 -15.17
C PHE A 143 1.06 0.78 -14.38
N VAL A 144 2.15 0.03 -14.54
CA VAL A 144 3.45 0.42 -13.98
C VAL A 144 4.10 1.50 -14.85
N GLY A 145 4.24 2.69 -14.29
CA GLY A 145 4.88 3.85 -14.91
C GLY A 145 4.03 4.57 -15.98
N ARG A 146 4.61 5.63 -16.57
CA ARG A 146 4.07 6.40 -17.69
C ARG A 146 4.07 5.57 -18.97
N ARG A 147 2.90 5.46 -19.61
CA ARG A 147 2.67 4.67 -20.83
C ARG A 147 2.66 5.48 -22.13
N GLY A 148 2.52 6.81 -22.02
CA GLY A 148 2.20 7.70 -23.14
C GLY A 148 0.69 7.75 -23.39
N GLY A 149 0.16 8.94 -23.68
CA GLY A 149 -1.28 9.15 -23.77
C GLY A 149 -1.99 9.10 -22.40
N GLY A 150 -3.32 9.11 -22.43
CA GLY A 150 -4.13 8.89 -21.23
C GLY A 150 -4.06 7.44 -20.76
N GLN A 151 -3.59 7.22 -19.54
CA GLN A 151 -3.53 5.88 -18.93
C GLN A 151 -4.52 5.77 -17.79
N VAL A 152 -5.29 4.69 -17.77
CA VAL A 152 -6.33 4.49 -16.76
C VAL A 152 -5.70 4.06 -15.44
N VAL A 153 -6.19 4.67 -14.36
CA VAL A 153 -6.12 4.12 -13.00
C VAL A 153 -7.56 3.79 -12.62
N SER A 154 -7.86 2.50 -12.45
CA SER A 154 -9.19 2.07 -12.04
C SER A 154 -9.31 2.13 -10.53
N LEU A 155 -10.32 2.84 -10.05
CA LEU A 155 -10.75 2.82 -8.66
C LEU A 155 -12.25 2.53 -8.67
N MET A 156 -12.63 1.24 -8.63
CA MET A 156 -14.03 0.85 -8.47
C MET A 156 -14.64 1.54 -7.24
N ARG A 157 -15.72 2.28 -7.44
CA ARG A 157 -16.37 3.09 -6.37
C ARG A 157 -16.64 2.29 -5.10
N ASN A 158 -17.13 1.07 -5.26
CA ASN A 158 -17.39 0.14 -4.16
C ASN A 158 -16.21 -0.81 -4.00
N GLY A 159 -15.16 -0.40 -3.30
CA GLY A 159 -14.04 -1.29 -2.94
C GLY A 159 -12.65 -0.67 -3.06
N CYS A 160 -12.46 0.36 -3.89
CA CYS A 160 -11.13 0.92 -4.16
C CYS A 160 -10.93 2.35 -3.63
N VAL A 161 -11.99 3.07 -3.28
CA VAL A 161 -11.91 4.50 -2.91
C VAL A 161 -11.53 4.67 -1.43
N PHE A 162 -10.36 4.14 -1.08
CA PHE A 162 -9.71 4.26 0.22
C PHE A 162 -8.35 4.94 0.06
N HIS A 163 -7.91 5.71 1.05
CA HIS A 163 -6.69 6.52 0.94
C HIS A 163 -5.46 5.68 0.55
N GLN A 164 -5.27 4.56 1.24
CA GLN A 164 -4.17 3.62 1.01
C GLN A 164 -4.23 2.96 -0.38
N ILE A 165 -5.42 2.63 -0.89
CA ILE A 165 -5.56 2.04 -2.23
C ILE A 165 -5.29 3.10 -3.30
N VAL A 166 -5.80 4.32 -3.13
CA VAL A 166 -5.48 5.43 -4.03
C VAL A 166 -3.95 5.64 -4.11
N GLN A 167 -3.26 5.64 -2.97
CA GLN A 167 -1.79 5.74 -2.95
C GLN A 167 -1.11 4.55 -3.62
N HIS A 168 -1.59 3.32 -3.37
CA HIS A 168 -1.08 2.09 -3.99
C HIS A 168 -1.13 2.15 -5.52
N GLU A 169 -2.29 2.45 -6.08
CA GLU A 169 -2.49 2.51 -7.54
C GLU A 169 -1.72 3.67 -8.18
N LEU A 170 -1.56 4.79 -7.47
CA LEU A 170 -0.72 5.90 -7.90
C LEU A 170 0.77 5.53 -7.86
N LEU A 171 1.24 4.77 -6.88
CA LEU A 171 2.61 4.25 -6.85
C LEU A 171 2.89 3.31 -8.02
N HIS A 172 1.93 2.46 -8.40
CA HIS A 172 2.02 1.74 -9.67
C HIS A 172 2.18 2.68 -10.86
N ALA A 173 1.31 3.69 -11.00
CA ALA A 173 1.39 4.67 -12.09
C ALA A 173 2.73 5.45 -12.12
N LEU A 174 3.42 5.53 -10.97
CA LEU A 174 4.73 6.15 -10.82
C LEU A 174 5.91 5.21 -11.11
N GLY A 175 5.68 3.90 -11.25
CA GLY A 175 6.69 2.91 -11.65
C GLY A 175 7.08 1.90 -10.57
N PHE A 176 6.32 1.79 -9.48
CA PHE A 176 6.59 0.84 -8.40
C PHE A 176 5.83 -0.48 -8.58
N ASN A 177 6.47 -1.58 -8.22
CA ASN A 177 5.85 -2.91 -8.11
C ASN A 177 5.63 -3.25 -6.64
N HIS A 178 4.96 -4.36 -6.35
CA HIS A 178 4.75 -4.79 -4.97
C HIS A 178 6.03 -5.20 -4.25
N GLU A 179 6.05 -5.00 -2.93
CA GLU A 179 7.23 -5.24 -2.10
C GLU A 179 7.62 -6.72 -2.06
N GLN A 180 6.64 -7.64 -1.96
CA GLN A 180 6.89 -9.08 -1.90
C GLN A 180 7.40 -9.69 -3.22
N THR A 181 7.45 -8.90 -4.29
CA THR A 181 7.99 -9.30 -5.61
C THR A 181 9.45 -8.89 -5.81
N ARG A 182 10.04 -8.15 -4.86
CA ARG A 182 11.44 -7.70 -4.94
C ARG A 182 12.42 -8.86 -5.19
N SER A 183 13.49 -8.54 -5.89
CA SER A 183 14.58 -9.48 -6.19
C SER A 183 15.23 -10.09 -4.95
N ASP A 184 15.27 -9.36 -3.83
CA ASP A 184 15.85 -9.75 -2.53
C ASP A 184 14.81 -10.23 -1.50
N ARG A 185 13.55 -10.43 -1.89
CA ARG A 185 12.46 -10.73 -0.95
C ARG A 185 12.67 -12.04 -0.18
N ASP A 186 13.35 -13.04 -0.75
CA ASP A 186 13.56 -14.35 -0.08
C ASP A 186 14.47 -14.26 1.17
N SER A 187 15.14 -13.13 1.39
CA SER A 187 15.87 -12.85 2.64
C SER A 187 15.00 -12.23 3.73
N ASN A 188 13.73 -11.93 3.43
CA ASN A 188 12.81 -11.17 4.30
C ASN A 188 11.46 -11.88 4.47
N VAL A 189 10.96 -12.58 3.45
CA VAL A 189 9.72 -13.35 3.54
C VAL A 189 9.89 -14.72 2.91
N ARG A 190 9.17 -15.70 3.47
CA ARG A 190 8.96 -17.01 2.87
C ARG A 190 7.56 -17.07 2.28
N ILE A 191 7.47 -17.49 1.01
CA ILE A 191 6.20 -17.73 0.34
C ILE A 191 5.80 -19.19 0.50
N LEU A 192 4.60 -19.43 1.02
CA LEU A 192 4.00 -20.74 1.21
C LEU A 192 3.04 -21.04 0.05
N LEU A 193 3.60 -21.40 -1.11
CA LEU A 193 2.82 -21.66 -2.33
C LEU A 193 1.76 -22.76 -2.15
N GLN A 194 1.96 -23.69 -1.20
CA GLN A 194 0.97 -24.71 -0.86
C GLN A 194 -0.33 -24.16 -0.26
N ASN A 195 -0.34 -22.91 0.20
CA ASN A 195 -1.53 -22.23 0.72
C ASN A 195 -2.17 -21.29 -0.32
N VAL A 196 -1.54 -21.08 -1.49
CA VAL A 196 -2.03 -20.18 -2.53
C VAL A 196 -3.15 -20.83 -3.34
N ILE A 197 -4.17 -20.05 -3.71
CA ILE A 197 -5.24 -20.47 -4.63
C ILE A 197 -4.61 -21.00 -5.94
N PRO A 198 -4.96 -22.22 -6.39
CA PRO A 198 -4.41 -22.77 -7.64
C PRO A 198 -4.57 -21.82 -8.82
N GLY A 199 -3.48 -21.56 -9.55
CA GLY A 199 -3.43 -20.61 -10.66
C GLY A 199 -3.04 -19.18 -10.28
N GLN A 200 -3.04 -18.82 -8.98
CA GLN A 200 -2.66 -17.50 -8.47
C GLN A 200 -1.18 -17.41 -8.03
N GLU A 201 -0.38 -18.46 -8.24
CA GLU A 201 1.04 -18.51 -7.84
C GLU A 201 1.88 -17.45 -8.57
N HIS A 202 1.43 -17.02 -9.76
CA HIS A 202 2.09 -15.99 -10.53
C HIS A 202 2.16 -14.63 -9.82
N ASN A 203 1.22 -14.34 -8.89
CA ASN A 203 1.21 -13.11 -8.09
C ASN A 203 2.37 -13.02 -7.07
N PHE A 204 3.07 -14.13 -6.82
CA PHE A 204 4.19 -14.20 -5.87
C PHE A 204 5.55 -14.35 -6.56
N ARG A 205 5.59 -14.29 -7.90
CA ARG A 205 6.85 -14.38 -8.65
C ARG A 205 7.74 -13.18 -8.35
N LYS A 206 9.03 -13.44 -8.09
CA LYS A 206 10.03 -12.39 -8.01
C LYS A 206 10.23 -11.75 -9.38
N ILE A 207 10.49 -10.46 -9.39
CA ILE A 207 10.92 -9.70 -10.56
C ILE A 207 12.28 -9.06 -10.31
N GLN A 208 13.01 -8.77 -11.38
CA GLN A 208 14.26 -8.02 -11.28
C GLN A 208 13.94 -6.56 -10.96
N THR A 209 14.02 -6.18 -9.69
CA THR A 209 13.74 -4.83 -9.20
C THR A 209 14.99 -3.96 -9.13
N ASN A 210 14.82 -2.66 -9.37
CA ASN A 210 15.75 -1.65 -8.85
C ASN A 210 15.28 -1.26 -7.44
N ASN A 211 15.97 -1.75 -6.41
CA ASN A 211 15.62 -1.52 -5.01
C ASN A 211 15.98 -0.11 -4.50
N LEU A 212 16.60 0.72 -5.36
CA LEU A 212 16.96 2.11 -5.07
C LEU A 212 17.78 2.28 -3.77
N GLY A 213 18.58 1.27 -3.42
CA GLY A 213 19.40 1.26 -2.19
C GLY A 213 18.60 1.33 -0.90
N THR A 214 17.34 0.87 -0.90
CA THR A 214 16.49 0.82 0.29
C THR A 214 16.32 -0.61 0.80
N PRO A 215 16.22 -0.81 2.13
CA PRO A 215 15.93 -2.12 2.69
C PRO A 215 14.52 -2.57 2.30
N TYR A 216 14.24 -3.85 2.54
CA TYR A 216 12.90 -4.40 2.46
C TYR A 216 12.00 -3.78 3.54
N ASP A 217 10.76 -3.47 3.20
CA ASP A 217 9.82 -2.76 4.06
C ASP A 217 8.51 -3.52 4.24
N TYR A 218 8.38 -4.22 5.37
CA TYR A 218 7.15 -4.94 5.74
C TYR A 218 5.91 -4.03 5.85
N ASN A 219 6.11 -2.75 6.14
CA ASN A 219 5.03 -1.77 6.29
C ASN A 219 4.84 -0.88 5.06
N SER A 220 5.42 -1.26 3.91
CA SER A 220 5.15 -0.59 2.65
C SER A 220 3.67 -0.72 2.28
N VAL A 221 3.07 0.36 1.78
CA VAL A 221 1.69 0.30 1.23
C VAL A 221 1.62 -0.61 0.00
N MET A 222 2.77 -0.96 -0.58
CA MET A 222 2.92 -1.87 -1.71
C MET A 222 3.12 -3.34 -1.28
N HIS A 223 3.14 -3.66 0.02
CA HIS A 223 3.32 -5.03 0.51
C HIS A 223 1.98 -5.75 0.68
N TYR A 224 1.88 -6.98 0.18
CA TYR A 224 0.71 -7.82 0.44
C TYR A 224 0.57 -8.23 1.91
N GLY A 225 -0.68 -8.43 2.35
CA GLY A 225 -1.00 -9.04 3.63
C GLY A 225 -0.65 -10.52 3.70
N ARG A 226 -0.61 -11.04 4.92
CA ARG A 226 -0.20 -12.41 5.25
C ARG A 226 -1.02 -13.49 4.55
N PHE A 227 -2.29 -13.23 4.31
CA PHE A 227 -3.27 -14.19 3.77
C PHE A 227 -3.66 -13.91 2.31
N ALA A 228 -2.95 -13.01 1.62
CA ALA A 228 -3.25 -12.67 0.22
C ALA A 228 -3.35 -13.94 -0.64
N PHE A 229 -4.43 -14.09 -1.40
CA PHE A 229 -4.70 -15.25 -2.28
C PHE A 229 -4.63 -16.61 -1.56
N SER A 230 -5.00 -16.67 -0.28
CA SER A 230 -5.04 -17.92 0.49
C SER A 230 -6.25 -18.78 0.13
N ARG A 231 -6.03 -20.08 -0.11
CA ARG A 231 -7.10 -21.06 -0.40
C ARG A 231 -7.73 -21.68 0.84
N ASN A 232 -7.05 -21.59 1.97
CA ASN A 232 -7.34 -22.35 3.19
C ASN A 232 -7.30 -21.49 4.45
N ARG A 233 -7.26 -20.16 4.32
CA ARG A 233 -7.09 -19.20 5.43
C ARG A 233 -5.79 -19.38 6.21
N GLU A 234 -4.83 -20.09 5.63
CA GLU A 234 -3.47 -20.19 6.16
C GLU A 234 -2.57 -19.14 5.50
N PRO A 235 -1.49 -18.70 6.17
CA PRO A 235 -0.58 -17.69 5.61
C PRO A 235 0.01 -18.12 4.26
N THR A 236 0.00 -17.21 3.29
CA THR A 236 0.74 -17.35 2.02
C THR A 236 2.09 -16.65 2.07
N ILE A 237 2.23 -15.62 2.92
CA ILE A 237 3.48 -14.88 3.15
C ILE A 237 3.81 -14.93 4.64
N VAL A 238 5.02 -15.37 4.99
CA VAL A 238 5.51 -15.40 6.36
C VAL A 238 6.82 -14.61 6.46
N PRO A 239 6.87 -13.52 7.25
CA PRO A 239 8.11 -12.79 7.50
C PRO A 239 9.20 -13.66 8.16
N ILE A 240 10.45 -13.31 7.91
CA ILE A 240 11.64 -13.94 8.50
C ILE A 240 12.68 -12.87 8.88
N PRO A 241 13.51 -13.10 9.91
CA PRO A 241 13.52 -14.28 10.79
C PRO A 241 12.37 -14.31 11.79
N ASP A 242 11.75 -13.16 12.06
CA ASP A 242 10.62 -13.06 13.00
C ASP A 242 9.28 -13.21 12.25
N PRO A 243 8.55 -14.32 12.41
CA PRO A 243 7.27 -14.55 11.74
C PRO A 243 6.13 -13.68 12.27
N ASN A 244 6.32 -12.96 13.39
CA ASN A 244 5.29 -12.14 14.01
C ASN A 244 5.23 -10.72 13.48
N VAL A 245 6.21 -10.30 12.67
CA VAL A 245 6.20 -8.98 12.03
C VAL A 245 4.90 -8.79 11.24
N GLU A 246 4.27 -7.63 11.42
CA GLU A 246 3.04 -7.28 10.71
C GLU A 246 3.36 -6.91 9.25
N ILE A 247 2.50 -7.36 8.32
CA ILE A 247 2.61 -7.06 6.89
C ILE A 247 1.23 -6.74 6.32
N GLY A 248 1.18 -5.82 5.35
CA GLY A 248 -0.06 -5.44 4.65
C GLY A 248 -1.04 -4.58 5.45
N ARG A 249 -0.68 -4.11 6.65
CA ARG A 249 -1.51 -3.26 7.52
C ARG A 249 -1.36 -1.75 7.26
N ALA A 250 -0.61 -1.38 6.22
CA ALA A 250 -0.33 0.01 5.90
C ALA A 250 -1.61 0.78 5.53
N THR A 251 -1.85 1.88 6.24
CA THR A 251 -2.97 2.82 5.97
C THR A 251 -2.54 4.03 5.13
N GLN A 252 -1.24 4.16 4.87
CA GLN A 252 -0.63 5.16 4.01
C GLN A 252 0.78 4.73 3.58
N MET A 253 1.38 5.45 2.63
CA MET A 253 2.79 5.30 2.27
C MET A 253 3.72 5.33 3.49
N SER A 254 4.65 4.39 3.52
CA SER A 254 5.72 4.36 4.52
C SER A 254 6.79 5.43 4.22
N GLN A 255 7.70 5.64 5.16
CA GLN A 255 8.89 6.49 4.91
C GLN A 255 9.77 5.92 3.80
N ASN A 256 9.83 4.59 3.65
CA ASN A 256 10.59 3.93 2.59
C ASN A 256 9.92 4.09 1.23
N ASP A 257 8.58 4.04 1.15
CA ASP A 257 7.83 4.33 -0.07
C ASP A 257 8.17 5.76 -0.56
N ILE A 258 8.08 6.74 0.35
CA ILE A 258 8.42 8.14 0.07
C ILE A 258 9.88 8.29 -0.35
N LEU A 259 10.82 7.65 0.36
CA LEU A 259 12.25 7.69 0.05
C LEU A 259 12.54 7.13 -1.35
N ARG A 260 11.88 6.03 -1.73
CA ARG A 260 12.02 5.42 -3.05
C ARG A 260 11.46 6.32 -4.15
N VAL A 261 10.30 6.95 -3.94
CA VAL A 261 9.78 7.98 -4.86
C VAL A 261 10.81 9.09 -5.05
N ASN A 262 11.35 9.63 -3.95
CA ASN A 262 12.35 10.69 -4.01
C ASN A 262 13.65 10.28 -4.70
N ARG A 263 14.13 9.04 -4.50
CA ARG A 263 15.33 8.53 -5.18
C ARG A 263 15.08 8.28 -6.66
N LEU A 264 13.95 7.66 -7.00
CA LEU A 264 13.59 7.35 -8.40
C LEU A 264 13.45 8.63 -9.23
N TYR A 265 12.73 9.61 -8.69
CA TYR A 265 12.51 10.91 -9.34
C TYR A 265 13.57 11.95 -8.98
N GLN A 266 14.64 11.57 -8.28
CA GLN A 266 15.78 12.44 -7.91
C GLN A 266 15.34 13.77 -7.29
N CYS A 267 14.35 13.75 -6.39
CA CYS A 267 13.80 14.97 -5.82
C CYS A 267 14.86 15.74 -5.01
N ASN A 268 15.01 17.04 -5.26
CA ASN A 268 16.01 17.87 -4.58
C ASN A 268 15.64 18.08 -3.10
N SER A 269 16.60 17.84 -2.21
CA SER A 269 16.44 17.97 -0.75
C SER A 269 16.27 19.42 -0.27
N THR A 270 16.60 20.41 -1.09
CA THR A 270 16.52 21.85 -0.77
C THR A 270 15.08 22.32 -0.53
N VAL A 271 14.09 21.75 -1.24
CA VAL A 271 12.67 22.09 -1.08
C VAL A 271 12.10 21.54 0.25
N LEU A 272 12.59 20.39 0.71
CA LEU A 272 12.18 19.78 1.98
C LEU A 272 12.74 20.55 3.19
N LYS A 273 13.99 21.05 3.10
CA LYS A 273 14.61 21.88 4.15
C LYS A 273 13.90 23.24 4.32
N ASN A 274 13.50 23.87 3.21
CA ASN A 274 12.84 25.18 3.24
C ASN A 274 11.41 25.13 3.86
N LYS A 275 10.73 23.99 3.80
CA LYS A 275 9.43 23.79 4.46
C LYS A 275 9.57 23.57 5.98
N GLN A 276 10.62 22.88 6.43
CA GLN A 276 10.91 22.73 7.87
C GLN A 276 11.31 24.06 8.53
N SER A 277 12.08 24.91 7.84
CA SER A 277 12.43 26.25 8.34
C SER A 277 11.22 27.20 8.41
N ALA A 278 10.24 27.06 7.50
CA ALA A 278 9.03 27.87 7.51
C ALA A 278 8.06 27.53 8.67
N LEU A 279 7.95 26.25 9.05
CA LEU A 279 7.17 25.85 10.23
C LEU A 279 7.89 26.20 11.56
N GLY A 280 9.22 26.22 11.58
CA GLY A 280 9.99 26.63 12.76
C GLY A 280 9.91 28.13 13.09
N MET A 281 9.38 28.95 12.18
CA MET A 281 9.24 30.41 12.34
C MET A 281 7.85 30.85 12.83
N GLN A 282 6.93 29.91 13.09
CA GLN A 282 5.59 30.19 13.63
C GLN A 282 5.47 29.97 15.15
N PHE A 283 6.57 29.64 15.83
CA PHE A 283 6.63 29.42 17.28
C PHE A 283 7.68 30.30 18.00
N LEU A 284 7.98 31.47 17.44
CA LEU A 284 8.64 32.60 18.12
C LEU A 284 7.83 33.86 17.85
#